data_AF-A0A7X6Q2N4-F1
#
_entry.id   AF-A0A7X6Q2N4-F1
#
_cell.length_a   1.000
_cell.length_b   1.000
_cell.length_c   1.000
_cell.angle_alpha   90.00
_cell.angle_beta   90.00
_cell.angle_gamma   90.00
#
_symmetry.space_group_name_H-M   'P 1'
#
loop_
_entity.id
_entity.type
_entity.pdbx_description
1 polymer ?
#
loop_
_entity_poly.entity_id
_entity_poly.type
_entity_poly.pdbx_seq_one_letter_code
_entity_poly.pdbx_strand_id
1 'polypeptide(L)'
;MHAKALKAAFPHTLPVLAGFWFVGLAYGLYMNVSGFSFWYPLLMSLIVYGGSLQFVMVPLLLSPFAPLQAFFLALLIQARHIFYGISMLEKYRDLGWKRFYLIFSLCDETFSVNYAAEIPQGVDRGWFYLYISSLNHLFWVTASALGGLVGSILPFETQGLEFVLTALFVVILLDQWRKERQDANILIGLLASLACLLLLGPDHFLLPAMLTILTLLLLFRPPLKKRGDSK
;
A
#
# COMPACT_ATOMS: atom_id res chain seq x y z
N MET A 1 24.25 19.12 -8.86
CA MET A 1 24.02 17.76 -8.32
C MET A 1 22.54 17.37 -8.28
N HIS A 2 21.65 18.23 -7.76
CA HIS A 2 20.21 17.95 -7.60
C HIS A 2 19.45 17.62 -8.90
N ALA A 3 19.63 18.41 -9.96
CA ALA A 3 18.96 18.17 -11.24
C ALA A 3 19.42 16.87 -11.95
N LYS A 4 20.67 16.43 -11.73
CA LYS A 4 21.17 15.15 -12.25
C LYS A 4 20.53 13.97 -11.50
N ALA A 5 20.36 14.07 -10.19
CA ALA A 5 19.67 13.07 -9.39
C ALA A 5 18.19 12.92 -9.79
N LEU A 6 17.48 14.03 -10.03
CA LEU A 6 16.09 14.00 -10.49
C LEU A 6 15.95 13.36 -11.89
N LYS A 7 16.81 13.75 -12.84
CA LYS A 7 16.83 13.15 -14.19
C LYS A 7 17.17 11.65 -14.17
N ALA A 8 18.01 11.21 -13.24
CA ALA A 8 18.34 9.80 -13.07
C ALA A 8 17.21 9.01 -12.37
N ALA A 9 16.47 9.63 -11.44
CA ALA A 9 15.39 9.00 -10.69
C ALA A 9 14.10 8.84 -11.51
N PHE A 10 13.77 9.83 -12.36
CA PHE A 10 12.49 9.88 -13.09
C PHE A 10 12.20 8.64 -13.97
N PRO A 11 13.17 8.07 -14.72
CA PRO A 11 12.91 6.86 -15.51
C PRO A 11 12.51 5.64 -14.66
N HIS A 12 13.01 5.55 -13.42
CA HIS A 12 12.70 4.45 -12.52
C HIS A 12 11.30 4.55 -11.91
N THR A 13 10.69 5.75 -11.87
CA THR A 13 9.36 5.96 -11.31
C THR A 13 8.25 5.88 -12.36
N LEU A 14 8.57 5.88 -13.66
CA LEU A 14 7.57 5.79 -14.74
C LEU A 14 6.71 4.52 -14.70
N PRO A 15 7.25 3.31 -14.46
CA PRO A 15 6.40 2.11 -14.35
C PRO A 15 5.48 2.16 -13.14
N VAL A 16 5.95 2.76 -12.03
CA VAL A 16 5.20 2.91 -10.79
C VAL A 16 4.08 3.94 -10.95
N LEU A 17 4.32 5.01 -11.72
CA LEU A 17 3.37 6.10 -11.97
C LEU A 17 2.02 5.57 -12.47
N ALA A 18 2.02 4.69 -13.48
CA ALA A 18 0.77 4.19 -14.07
C ALA A 18 -0.08 3.42 -13.04
N GLY A 19 0.56 2.56 -12.24
CA GLY A 19 -0.11 1.84 -11.16
C GLY A 19 -0.64 2.79 -10.07
N PHE A 20 0.17 3.75 -9.65
CA PHE A 20 -0.20 4.74 -8.63
C PHE A 20 -1.36 5.61 -9.06
N TRP A 21 -1.35 6.05 -10.32
CA TRP A 21 -2.45 6.83 -10.87
C TRP A 21 -3.73 6.02 -10.95
N PHE A 22 -3.68 4.81 -11.49
CA PHE A 22 -4.88 3.98 -11.61
C PHE A 22 -5.49 3.66 -10.24
N VAL A 23 -4.67 3.18 -9.30
CA VAL A 23 -5.15 2.80 -7.96
C VAL A 23 -5.52 4.03 -7.13
N GLY A 24 -4.74 5.12 -7.21
CA GLY A 24 -5.03 6.37 -6.49
C GLY A 24 -6.31 7.03 -6.97
N LEU A 25 -6.55 7.09 -8.29
CA LEU A 25 -7.83 7.58 -8.85
C LEU A 25 -9.00 6.75 -8.34
N ALA A 26 -8.86 5.43 -8.32
CA ALA A 26 -9.90 4.53 -7.83
C ALA A 26 -10.17 4.72 -6.32
N TYR A 27 -9.13 4.95 -5.51
CA TYR A 27 -9.28 5.30 -4.09
C TYR A 27 -10.03 6.63 -3.90
N GLY A 28 -9.60 7.68 -4.61
CA GLY A 28 -10.24 8.99 -4.53
C GLY A 28 -11.71 8.94 -4.91
N LEU A 29 -12.03 8.21 -5.98
CA LEU A 29 -13.41 7.95 -6.40
C LEU A 29 -14.18 7.18 -5.34
N TYR A 30 -13.62 6.08 -4.82
CA TYR A 30 -14.26 5.27 -3.78
C TYR A 30 -14.61 6.10 -2.54
N MET A 31 -13.68 6.94 -2.07
CA MET A 31 -13.89 7.81 -0.93
C MET A 31 -15.02 8.82 -1.18
N ASN A 32 -15.08 9.38 -2.39
CA ASN A 32 -16.13 10.32 -2.76
C ASN A 32 -17.52 9.66 -2.82
N VAL A 33 -17.58 8.48 -3.41
CA VAL A 33 -18.77 7.65 -3.54
C VAL A 33 -19.33 7.22 -2.20
N SER A 34 -18.45 6.98 -1.24
CA SER A 34 -18.82 6.71 0.16
C SER A 34 -19.35 7.94 0.91
N GLY A 35 -19.48 9.08 0.24
CA GLY A 35 -20.07 10.31 0.80
C GLY A 35 -19.06 11.31 1.37
N PHE A 36 -17.75 11.06 1.23
CA PHE A 36 -16.73 11.98 1.72
C PHE A 36 -16.34 13.03 0.67
N SER A 37 -16.00 14.24 1.14
CA SER A 37 -15.46 15.29 0.26
C SER A 37 -14.05 14.96 -0.23
N PHE A 38 -13.63 15.54 -1.36
CA PHE A 38 -12.30 15.36 -1.96
C PHE A 38 -11.14 15.71 -0.99
N TRP A 39 -11.40 16.52 0.04
CA TRP A 39 -10.43 16.84 1.08
C TRP A 39 -9.95 15.60 1.86
N TYR A 40 -10.82 14.62 2.09
CA TYR A 40 -10.47 13.40 2.80
C TYR A 40 -9.40 12.56 2.07
N PRO A 41 -9.61 12.13 0.82
CA PRO A 41 -8.59 11.35 0.11
C PRO A 41 -7.30 12.15 -0.12
N LEU A 42 -7.37 13.49 -0.27
CA LEU A 42 -6.19 14.35 -0.36
C LEU A 42 -5.36 14.32 0.93
N LEU A 43 -5.99 14.62 2.08
CA LEU A 43 -5.30 14.69 3.37
C LEU A 43 -4.82 13.32 3.83
N MET A 44 -5.60 12.26 3.62
CA MET A 44 -5.18 10.90 3.94
C MET A 44 -4.01 10.45 3.07
N SER A 45 -3.99 10.84 1.80
CA SER A 45 -2.86 10.55 0.91
C SER A 45 -1.58 11.24 1.33
N LEU A 46 -1.67 12.47 1.86
CA LEU A 46 -0.51 13.24 2.35
C LEU A 46 0.04 12.75 3.69
N ILE A 47 -0.86 12.35 4.62
CA ILE A 47 -0.49 12.07 6.01
C ILE A 47 -0.31 10.57 6.27
N VAL A 48 -1.21 9.73 5.74
CA VAL A 48 -1.20 8.29 6.03
C VAL A 48 -0.36 7.53 5.00
N TYR A 49 -0.45 7.91 3.72
CA TYR A 49 0.30 7.31 2.62
C TYR A 49 0.36 5.75 2.68
N GLY A 50 -0.80 5.12 2.90
CA GLY A 50 -0.88 3.70 3.26
C GLY A 50 -1.49 2.78 2.20
N GLY A 51 -1.87 3.30 1.02
CA GLY A 51 -2.47 2.54 -0.08
C GLY A 51 -3.59 1.60 0.37
N SER A 52 -3.25 0.33 0.58
CA SER A 52 -4.09 -0.70 1.21
C SER A 52 -4.86 -0.24 2.45
N LEU A 53 -4.20 0.44 3.41
CA LEU A 53 -4.85 0.93 4.62
C LEU A 53 -5.93 1.96 4.30
N GLN A 54 -5.72 2.81 3.29
CA GLN A 54 -6.65 3.87 2.94
C GLN A 54 -7.96 3.31 2.37
N PHE A 55 -7.89 2.23 1.58
CA PHE A 55 -9.09 1.51 1.12
C PHE A 55 -9.87 0.89 2.27
N VAL A 56 -9.19 0.27 3.23
CA VAL A 56 -9.84 -0.36 4.40
C VAL A 56 -10.37 0.69 5.38
N MET A 57 -9.77 1.88 5.43
CA MET A 57 -10.26 2.98 6.27
C MET A 57 -11.63 3.50 5.82
N VAL A 58 -11.99 3.44 4.53
CA VAL A 58 -13.28 3.95 4.05
C VAL A 58 -14.48 3.29 4.75
N PRO A 59 -14.63 1.94 4.74
CA PRO A 59 -15.72 1.29 5.46
C PRO A 59 -15.58 1.46 6.99
N LEU A 60 -14.36 1.55 7.53
CA LEU A 60 -14.16 1.81 8.96
C LEU A 60 -14.69 3.18 9.41
N LEU A 61 -14.54 4.21 8.58
CA LEU A 61 -15.04 5.56 8.86
C LEU A 61 -16.58 5.65 8.78
N LEU A 62 -17.20 4.75 8.00
CA LEU A 62 -18.66 4.62 7.91
C LEU A 62 -19.24 3.76 9.05
N SER A 63 -18.42 2.88 9.62
CA SER A 63 -18.82 2.00 10.72
C SER A 63 -18.86 2.72 12.08
N PRO A 64 -19.51 2.13 13.11
CA PRO A 64 -19.51 2.68 14.45
C PRO A 64 -18.09 2.94 14.99
N PHE A 65 -17.94 4.00 15.78
CA PHE A 65 -16.63 4.43 16.28
C PHE A 65 -15.97 3.34 17.15
N ALA A 66 -14.98 2.65 16.57
CA ALA A 66 -14.21 1.58 17.21
C ALA A 66 -12.69 1.81 17.01
N PRO A 67 -12.10 2.82 17.69
CA PRO A 67 -10.72 3.26 17.44
C PRO A 67 -9.68 2.18 17.74
N LEU A 68 -9.93 1.33 18.75
CA LEU A 68 -9.02 0.25 19.12
C LEU A 68 -8.97 -0.84 18.04
N GLN A 69 -10.12 -1.20 17.47
CA GLN A 69 -10.21 -2.15 16.36
C GLN A 69 -9.49 -1.60 15.12
N ALA A 70 -9.74 -0.33 14.78
CA ALA A 70 -9.07 0.34 13.66
C ALA A 70 -7.54 0.37 13.84
N PHE A 71 -7.05 0.62 15.07
CA PHE A 71 -5.62 0.60 15.38
C PHE A 71 -5.00 -0.78 15.15
N PHE A 72 -5.60 -1.86 15.68
CA PHE A 72 -5.10 -3.21 15.48
C PHE A 72 -5.15 -3.63 14.01
N LEU A 73 -6.22 -3.28 13.30
CA LEU A 73 -6.34 -3.54 11.87
C LEU A 73 -5.25 -2.83 11.07
N ALA A 74 -5.03 -1.55 11.33
CA ALA A 74 -3.98 -0.77 10.69
C ALA A 74 -2.58 -1.36 10.94
N LEU A 75 -2.32 -1.77 12.19
CA LEU A 75 -1.06 -2.40 12.57
C LEU A 75 -0.86 -3.74 11.84
N LEU A 76 -1.89 -4.58 11.76
CA LEU A 76 -1.82 -5.88 11.08
C LEU A 76 -1.61 -5.73 9.58
N ILE A 77 -2.33 -4.82 8.91
CA ILE A 77 -2.19 -4.56 7.47
C ILE A 77 -0.79 -4.04 7.16
N GLN A 78 -0.28 -3.12 7.99
CA GLN A 78 0.99 -2.46 7.74
C GLN A 78 2.19 -3.20 8.32
N ALA A 79 2.02 -4.32 9.04
CA ALA A 79 3.10 -5.06 9.69
C ALA A 79 4.28 -5.40 8.75
N ARG A 80 4.00 -5.61 7.46
CA ARG A 80 5.04 -5.84 6.43
C ARG A 80 6.07 -4.71 6.30
N HIS A 81 5.68 -3.47 6.57
CA HIS A 81 6.56 -2.30 6.51
C HIS A 81 7.68 -2.35 7.55
N ILE A 82 7.49 -3.10 8.65
CA ILE A 82 8.53 -3.32 9.66
C ILE A 82 9.74 -4.02 9.02
N PHE A 83 9.51 -5.04 8.18
CA PHE A 83 10.58 -5.76 7.50
C PHE A 83 11.32 -4.89 6.49
N TYR A 84 10.59 -4.02 5.79
CA TYR A 84 11.20 -3.09 4.84
C TYR A 84 12.08 -2.06 5.57
N GLY A 85 11.60 -1.53 6.69
CA GLY A 85 12.34 -0.60 7.55
C GLY A 85 13.65 -1.21 8.05
N ILE A 86 13.62 -2.47 8.51
CA ILE A 86 14.82 -3.21 8.93
C ILE A 86 15.79 -3.41 7.75
N SER A 87 15.27 -3.83 6.59
CA SER A 87 16.10 -4.11 5.40
C SER A 87 16.77 -2.85 4.82
N MET A 88 16.15 -1.68 4.99
CA MET A 88 16.69 -0.39 4.53
C MET A 88 17.53 0.33 5.58
N LEU A 89 17.65 -0.21 6.80
CA LEU A 89 18.31 0.47 7.92
C LEU A 89 19.77 0.84 7.60
N GLU A 90 20.51 -0.08 6.99
CA GLU A 90 21.89 0.15 6.55
C GLU A 90 21.96 1.09 5.34
N LYS A 91 21.01 0.96 4.41
CA LYS A 91 20.98 1.73 3.15
C LYS A 91 20.62 3.20 3.38
N TYR A 92 19.87 3.50 4.44
CA TYR A 92 19.50 4.85 4.86
C TYR A 92 20.36 5.39 6.01
N ARG A 93 21.41 4.66 6.40
CA ARG A 93 22.38 5.14 7.38
C ARG A 93 23.07 6.39 6.82
N ASP A 94 23.34 7.35 7.70
CA ASP A 94 24.10 8.57 7.38
C ASP A 94 23.41 9.57 6.42
N LEU A 95 22.09 9.47 6.21
CA LEU A 95 21.31 10.39 5.37
C LEU A 95 20.76 11.63 6.09
N GLY A 96 21.05 11.80 7.39
CA GLY A 96 20.58 12.93 8.20
C GLY A 96 19.05 13.04 8.28
N TRP A 97 18.52 14.26 8.21
CA TRP A 97 17.07 14.55 8.30
C TRP A 97 16.23 13.87 7.21
N LYS A 98 16.83 13.59 6.05
CA LYS A 98 16.18 12.94 4.89
C LYS A 98 15.65 11.55 5.25
N ARG A 99 16.32 10.87 6.19
CA ARG A 99 15.96 9.54 6.67
C ARG A 99 14.52 9.48 7.18
N PHE A 100 14.06 10.50 7.90
CA PHE A 100 12.70 10.49 8.46
C PHE A 100 11.63 10.48 7.36
N TYR A 101 11.81 11.31 6.33
CA TYR A 101 10.90 11.32 5.18
C TYR A 101 10.98 10.02 4.36
N LEU A 102 12.18 9.46 4.18
CA LEU A 102 12.35 8.18 3.46
C LEU A 102 11.69 7.01 4.18
N ILE A 103 11.71 7.00 5.53
CA ILE A 103 11.00 6.00 6.34
C ILE A 103 9.49 6.20 6.23
N PHE A 104 9.02 7.45 6.27
CA PHE A 104 7.60 7.78 6.15
C PHE A 104 7.01 7.41 4.77
N SER A 105 7.72 7.75 3.70
CA SER A 105 7.30 7.52 2.31
C SER A 105 7.54 6.09 1.80
N LEU A 106 7.80 5.17 2.71
CA LEU A 106 8.14 3.80 2.36
C LEU A 106 6.87 3.00 2.05
N CYS A 107 6.78 2.49 0.84
CA CYS A 107 5.75 1.55 0.39
C CYS A 107 6.42 0.44 -0.45
N ASP A 108 5.68 -0.59 -0.85
CA ASP A 108 6.23 -1.73 -1.60
C ASP A 108 6.99 -1.28 -2.85
N GLU A 109 6.42 -0.36 -3.62
CA GLU A 109 6.97 0.12 -4.88
C GLU A 109 8.19 0.99 -4.63
N THR A 110 8.11 1.97 -3.73
CA THR A 110 9.25 2.82 -3.34
C THR A 110 10.38 1.96 -2.77
N PHE A 111 10.06 0.96 -1.95
CA PHE A 111 11.04 0.01 -1.40
C PHE A 111 11.71 -0.77 -2.53
N SER A 112 10.94 -1.38 -3.44
CA SER A 112 11.48 -2.19 -4.54
C SER A 112 12.41 -1.38 -5.45
N VAL A 113 12.01 -0.15 -5.81
CA VAL A 113 12.79 0.74 -6.66
C VAL A 113 14.05 1.22 -5.94
N ASN A 114 13.94 1.72 -4.70
CA ASN A 114 15.10 2.17 -3.93
C ASN A 114 16.04 1.01 -3.58
N TYR A 115 15.53 -0.22 -3.43
CA TYR A 115 16.33 -1.39 -3.12
C TYR A 115 17.12 -1.88 -4.34
N ALA A 116 16.48 -1.92 -5.51
CA ALA A 116 17.11 -2.33 -6.77
C ALA A 116 17.94 -1.24 -7.45
N ALA A 117 17.77 0.03 -7.08
CA ALA A 117 18.45 1.13 -7.74
C ALA A 117 19.98 1.08 -7.57
N GLU A 118 20.67 1.09 -8.70
CA GLU A 118 22.12 1.33 -8.80
C GLU A 118 22.36 2.82 -9.02
N ILE A 119 23.01 3.47 -8.06
CA ILE A 119 23.18 4.92 -8.09
C ILE A 119 24.40 5.27 -8.95
N PRO A 120 24.24 6.08 -10.02
CA PRO A 120 25.35 6.47 -10.88
C PRO A 120 26.46 7.19 -10.12
N GLN A 121 27.72 6.98 -10.53
CA GLN A 121 28.87 7.66 -9.93
C GLN A 121 28.73 9.20 -10.07
N GLY A 122 28.93 9.92 -8.95
CA GLY A 122 28.79 11.39 -8.89
C GLY A 122 27.39 11.92 -8.56
N VAL A 123 26.43 11.04 -8.26
CA VAL A 123 25.08 11.41 -7.79
C VAL A 123 24.98 11.20 -6.27
N ASP A 124 24.43 12.20 -5.56
CA ASP A 124 24.15 12.08 -4.12
C ASP A 124 23.06 11.05 -3.87
N ARG A 125 23.40 10.00 -3.11
CA ARG A 125 22.51 8.89 -2.83
C ARG A 125 21.25 9.32 -2.07
N GLY A 126 21.39 10.25 -1.13
CA GLY A 126 20.28 10.74 -0.32
C GLY A 126 19.26 11.53 -1.14
N TRP A 127 19.74 12.39 -2.05
CA TRP A 127 18.86 13.12 -2.97
C TRP A 127 18.20 12.20 -3.98
N PHE A 128 18.90 11.18 -4.48
CA PHE A 128 18.33 10.20 -5.39
C PHE A 128 17.13 9.46 -4.76
N TYR A 129 17.30 8.88 -3.56
CA TYR A 129 16.19 8.22 -2.86
C TYR A 129 15.05 9.18 -2.52
N LEU A 130 15.38 10.41 -2.10
CA LEU A 130 14.35 11.41 -1.81
C LEU A 130 13.52 11.72 -3.04
N TYR A 131 14.13 11.89 -4.22
CA TYR A 131 13.38 12.18 -5.42
C TYR A 131 12.46 11.03 -5.83
N ILE A 132 12.89 9.77 -5.71
CA ILE A 132 12.03 8.61 -5.97
C ILE A 132 10.84 8.62 -5.02
N SER A 133 11.10 8.70 -3.71
CA SER A 133 10.08 8.74 -2.66
C SER A 133 9.10 9.90 -2.85
N SER A 134 9.60 11.11 -3.11
CA SER A 134 8.77 12.30 -3.28
C SER A 134 7.95 12.27 -4.56
N LEU A 135 8.50 11.75 -5.67
CA LEU A 135 7.75 11.58 -6.91
C LEU A 135 6.61 10.58 -6.73
N ASN A 136 6.88 9.41 -6.14
CA ASN A 136 5.84 8.42 -5.86
C ASN A 136 4.75 8.98 -4.94
N HIS A 137 5.15 9.70 -3.88
CA HIS A 137 4.21 10.34 -2.98
C HIS A 137 3.36 11.39 -3.71
N LEU A 138 3.96 12.23 -4.55
CA LEU A 138 3.23 13.20 -5.37
C LEU A 138 2.27 12.53 -6.35
N PHE A 139 2.69 11.45 -7.01
CA PHE A 139 1.83 10.70 -7.93
C PHE A 139 0.61 10.12 -7.23
N TRP A 140 0.79 9.58 -6.02
CA TRP A 140 -0.32 9.08 -5.21
C TRP A 140 -1.28 10.20 -4.81
N VAL A 141 -0.76 11.30 -4.26
CA VAL A 141 -1.58 12.43 -3.79
C VAL A 141 -2.35 13.06 -4.94
N THR A 142 -1.70 13.29 -6.08
CA THR A 142 -2.34 13.86 -7.27
C THR A 142 -3.42 12.94 -7.82
N ALA A 143 -3.16 11.64 -7.91
CA ALA A 143 -4.14 10.65 -8.35
C ALA A 143 -5.36 10.59 -7.42
N SER A 144 -5.15 10.49 -6.11
CA SER A 144 -6.24 10.45 -5.12
C SER A 144 -7.06 11.74 -5.10
N ALA A 145 -6.41 12.90 -5.24
CA ALA A 145 -7.09 14.18 -5.32
C ALA A 145 -7.93 14.30 -6.60
N LEU A 146 -7.35 13.93 -7.74
CA LEU A 146 -8.07 13.90 -9.02
C LEU A 146 -9.24 12.91 -8.98
N GLY A 147 -9.08 11.74 -8.36
CA GLY A 147 -10.14 10.75 -8.22
C GLY A 147 -11.31 11.30 -7.39
N GLY A 148 -11.00 11.98 -6.29
CA GLY A 148 -12.01 12.64 -5.46
C GLY A 148 -12.72 13.80 -6.17
N LEU A 149 -11.99 14.60 -6.95
CA LEU A 149 -12.56 15.69 -7.75
C LEU A 149 -13.44 15.17 -8.88
N VAL A 150 -12.97 14.18 -9.63
CA VAL A 150 -13.72 13.50 -10.70
C VAL A 150 -15.01 12.90 -10.14
N GLY A 151 -14.93 12.23 -8.97
CA GLY A 151 -16.11 11.75 -8.25
C GLY A 151 -17.12 12.85 -7.93
N SER A 152 -16.65 14.05 -7.55
CA SER A 152 -17.54 15.16 -7.18
C SER A 152 -18.19 15.90 -8.37
N ILE A 153 -17.58 15.83 -9.57
CA ILE A 153 -18.03 16.57 -10.76
C ILE A 153 -18.94 15.71 -11.64
N LEU A 154 -18.62 14.41 -11.77
CA LEU A 154 -19.42 13.50 -12.57
C LEU A 154 -20.66 13.08 -11.77
N PRO A 155 -21.88 13.27 -12.30
CA PRO A 155 -23.08 12.63 -11.76
C PRO A 155 -22.98 11.14 -12.09
N PHE A 156 -22.20 10.40 -11.30
CA PHE A 156 -22.13 8.96 -11.43
C PHE A 156 -23.48 8.39 -11.02
N GLU A 157 -24.21 7.83 -11.98
CA GLU A 157 -25.30 6.93 -11.64
C GLU A 157 -24.72 5.75 -10.86
N THR A 158 -25.20 5.58 -9.63
CA THR A 158 -24.71 4.58 -8.68
C THR A 158 -24.86 3.14 -9.19
N GLN A 159 -25.66 2.92 -10.23
CA GLN A 159 -25.98 1.59 -10.78
C GLN A 159 -24.77 0.83 -11.34
N GLY A 160 -23.66 1.48 -11.71
CA GLY A 160 -22.44 0.80 -12.19
C GLY A 160 -21.33 0.66 -11.15
N LEU A 161 -21.52 1.25 -9.98
CA LEU A 161 -20.42 1.59 -9.09
C LEU A 161 -20.02 0.43 -8.19
N GLU A 162 -21.00 -0.35 -7.75
CA GLU A 162 -20.77 -1.61 -7.02
C GLU A 162 -19.94 -2.58 -7.87
N PHE A 163 -20.16 -2.61 -9.18
CA PHE A 163 -19.35 -3.39 -10.11
C PHE A 163 -17.91 -2.86 -10.18
N VAL A 164 -17.71 -1.55 -10.33
CA VAL A 164 -16.37 -0.94 -10.39
C VAL A 164 -15.58 -1.18 -9.09
N LEU A 165 -16.22 -0.99 -7.94
CA LEU A 165 -15.59 -1.24 -6.63
C LEU A 165 -15.24 -2.72 -6.45
N THR A 166 -16.14 -3.62 -6.83
CA THR A 166 -15.87 -5.06 -6.79
C THR A 166 -14.71 -5.43 -7.71
N ALA A 167 -14.73 -4.93 -8.96
CA ALA A 167 -13.67 -5.15 -9.93
C ALA A 167 -12.32 -4.60 -9.43
N LEU A 168 -12.30 -3.45 -8.75
CA LEU A 168 -11.11 -2.89 -8.15
C LEU A 168 -10.50 -3.84 -7.11
N PHE A 169 -11.30 -4.34 -6.16
CA PHE A 169 -10.82 -5.29 -5.16
C PHE A 169 -10.35 -6.60 -5.80
N VAL A 170 -11.02 -7.09 -6.85
CA VAL A 170 -10.59 -8.26 -7.62
C VAL A 170 -9.25 -8.01 -8.31
N VAL A 171 -9.05 -6.85 -8.93
CA VAL A 171 -7.78 -6.48 -9.57
C VAL A 171 -6.66 -6.38 -8.53
N ILE A 172 -6.92 -5.76 -7.37
CA ILE A 172 -5.96 -5.71 -6.26
C ILE A 172 -5.61 -7.13 -5.80
N LEU A 173 -6.60 -8.00 -5.61
CA LEU A 173 -6.38 -9.40 -5.23
C LEU A 173 -5.53 -10.14 -6.27
N LEU A 174 -5.83 -9.98 -7.56
CA LEU A 174 -5.08 -10.61 -8.64
C LEU A 174 -3.64 -10.09 -8.74
N ASP A 175 -3.42 -8.80 -8.49
CA ASP A 175 -2.08 -8.22 -8.45
C ASP A 175 -1.27 -8.77 -7.26
N GLN A 176 -1.90 -8.88 -6.07
CA GLN A 176 -1.28 -9.55 -4.93
C GLN A 176 -1.00 -11.03 -5.23
N TRP A 177 -1.91 -11.72 -5.94
CA TRP A 177 -1.70 -13.11 -6.34
C TRP A 177 -0.45 -13.25 -7.20
N ARG A 178 -0.31 -12.42 -8.24
CA ARG A 178 0.85 -12.45 -9.14
C ARG A 178 2.18 -12.19 -8.43
N LYS A 179 2.16 -11.44 -7.33
CA LYS A 179 3.36 -11.10 -6.54
C LYS A 179 3.70 -12.18 -5.51
N GLU A 180 2.72 -12.94 -5.07
CA GLU A 180 2.91 -14.02 -4.09
C GLU A 180 3.62 -15.21 -4.71
N ARG A 181 4.56 -15.81 -3.98
CA ARG A 181 5.36 -16.94 -4.50
C ARG A 181 4.73 -18.30 -4.22
N GLN A 182 3.76 -18.34 -3.31
CA GLN A 182 3.11 -19.57 -2.86
C GLN A 182 1.59 -19.40 -2.93
N ASP A 183 0.95 -20.03 -3.92
CA ASP A 183 -0.51 -19.98 -4.10
C ASP A 183 -1.28 -20.45 -2.85
N ALA A 184 -0.67 -21.34 -2.06
CA ALA A 184 -1.20 -21.80 -0.78
C ALA A 184 -1.50 -20.65 0.20
N ASN A 185 -0.70 -19.59 0.22
CA ASN A 185 -0.89 -18.45 1.12
C ASN A 185 -2.19 -17.70 0.81
N ILE A 186 -2.51 -17.56 -0.48
CA ILE A 186 -3.72 -16.89 -0.97
C ILE A 186 -4.94 -17.75 -0.68
N LEU A 187 -4.83 -19.07 -0.91
CA LEU A 187 -5.89 -20.02 -0.59
C LEU A 187 -6.21 -20.02 0.90
N ILE A 188 -5.20 -20.00 1.77
CA ILE A 188 -5.38 -19.84 3.22
C ILE A 188 -6.10 -18.51 3.53
N GLY A 189 -5.68 -17.42 2.89
CA GLY A 189 -6.31 -16.11 3.02
C GLY A 189 -7.80 -16.12 2.68
N LEU A 190 -8.15 -16.69 1.52
CA LEU A 190 -9.52 -16.79 1.02
C LEU A 190 -10.38 -17.69 1.91
N LEU A 191 -9.90 -18.90 2.22
CA LEU A 191 -10.65 -19.88 3.00
C LEU A 191 -10.86 -19.42 4.45
N ALA A 192 -9.83 -18.86 5.08
CA ALA A 192 -9.95 -18.34 6.45
C ALA A 192 -10.89 -17.13 6.50
N SER A 193 -10.80 -16.20 5.54
CA SER A 193 -11.71 -15.06 5.46
C SER A 193 -13.15 -15.51 5.24
N LEU A 194 -13.37 -16.47 4.34
CA LEU A 194 -14.71 -17.02 4.07
C LEU A 194 -15.28 -17.75 5.29
N ALA A 195 -14.47 -18.57 5.96
CA ALA A 195 -14.88 -19.28 7.17
C ALA A 195 -15.25 -18.29 8.28
N CYS A 196 -14.44 -17.27 8.52
CA CYS A 196 -14.74 -16.24 9.51
C CYS A 196 -15.99 -15.43 9.14
N LEU A 197 -16.21 -15.13 7.85
CA LEU A 197 -17.40 -14.43 7.39
C LEU A 197 -18.67 -15.26 7.65
N LEU A 198 -18.63 -16.57 7.36
CA LEU A 198 -19.76 -17.48 7.57
C LEU A 198 -20.06 -17.72 9.07
N LEU A 199 -19.03 -17.71 9.93
CA LEU A 199 -19.18 -17.99 11.36
C LEU A 199 -19.53 -16.76 12.20
N LEU A 200 -18.98 -15.58 11.86
CA LEU A 200 -19.04 -14.36 12.67
C LEU A 200 -19.90 -13.26 12.06
N GLY A 201 -20.31 -13.42 10.79
CA GLY A 201 -21.07 -12.43 10.05
C GLY A 201 -20.23 -11.24 9.54
N PRO A 202 -20.82 -10.37 8.71
CA PRO A 202 -20.12 -9.31 7.99
C PRO A 202 -19.55 -8.21 8.90
N ASP A 203 -20.10 -8.00 10.09
CA ASP A 203 -19.71 -6.87 10.95
C ASP A 203 -18.43 -7.14 11.76
N HIS A 204 -18.14 -8.42 12.06
CA HIS A 204 -17.06 -8.79 12.99
C HIS A 204 -15.99 -9.71 12.38
N PHE A 205 -16.09 -10.09 11.10
CA PHE A 205 -15.18 -11.10 10.53
C PHE A 205 -13.75 -10.60 10.27
N LEU A 206 -13.54 -9.29 10.01
CA LEU A 206 -12.26 -8.77 9.51
C LEU A 206 -11.07 -9.06 10.44
N LEU A 207 -11.17 -8.71 11.72
CA LEU A 207 -10.05 -8.85 12.66
C LEU A 207 -9.76 -10.33 13.00
N PRO A 208 -10.76 -11.18 13.28
CA PRO A 208 -10.58 -12.63 13.44
C PRO A 208 -10.03 -13.31 12.18
N ALA A 209 -10.47 -12.92 10.99
CA ALA A 209 -9.93 -13.42 9.73
C ALA A 209 -8.43 -13.10 9.61
N MET A 210 -8.02 -11.87 9.88
CA MET A 210 -6.60 -11.50 9.82
C MET A 210 -5.75 -12.26 10.84
N LEU A 211 -6.25 -12.46 12.07
CA LEU A 211 -5.53 -13.24 13.10
C LEU A 211 -5.43 -14.73 12.74
N THR A 212 -6.50 -15.32 12.21
CA THR A 212 -6.49 -16.72 11.75
C THR A 212 -5.56 -16.90 10.55
N ILE A 213 -5.57 -15.98 9.58
CA ILE A 213 -4.61 -16.00 8.46
C ILE A 213 -3.18 -15.90 8.98
N LEU A 214 -2.89 -14.94 9.87
CA LEU A 214 -1.56 -14.76 10.43
C LEU A 214 -1.07 -16.02 11.16
N THR A 215 -1.93 -16.62 12.00
CA THR A 215 -1.58 -17.83 12.75
C THR A 215 -1.35 -19.03 11.83
N LEU A 216 -2.21 -19.23 10.83
CA LEU A 216 -2.03 -20.30 9.84
C LEU A 216 -0.75 -20.11 9.02
N LEU A 217 -0.48 -18.90 8.54
CA LEU A 217 0.75 -18.61 7.78
C LEU A 217 2.01 -18.76 8.63
N LEU A 218 1.96 -18.47 9.93
CA LEU A 218 3.08 -18.72 10.84
C LEU A 218 3.29 -20.21 11.12
N LEU A 219 2.21 -21.00 11.24
CA LEU A 219 2.27 -22.45 11.46
C LEU A 219 2.75 -23.20 10.22
N PHE A 220 2.26 -22.82 9.03
CA PHE A 220 2.62 -23.44 7.76
C PHE A 220 3.89 -22.85 7.13
N ARG A 221 4.60 -21.95 7.83
CA ARG A 221 5.81 -21.34 7.30
C ARG A 221 6.86 -22.44 7.04
N PRO A 222 7.30 -22.65 5.79
CA PRO A 222 8.34 -23.62 5.53
C PRO A 222 9.60 -23.22 6.32
N PRO A 223 10.31 -24.19 6.94
CA PRO A 223 11.50 -23.89 7.71
C PRO A 223 12.49 -23.12 6.83
N LEU A 224 13.00 -22.00 7.35
CA LEU A 224 14.02 -21.18 6.71
C LEU A 224 15.17 -22.11 6.28
N LYS A 225 15.30 -22.34 4.96
CA LYS A 225 16.42 -23.12 4.42
C LYS A 225 17.69 -22.38 4.81
N LYS A 226 18.42 -22.91 5.79
CA LYS A 226 19.72 -22.41 6.25
C LYS A 226 20.58 -22.18 5.01
N ARG A 227 20.87 -20.92 4.71
CA ARG A 227 21.86 -20.54 3.69
C ARG A 227 23.23 -20.80 4.29
N GLY A 228 23.63 -22.06 4.27
CA GLY A 228 24.86 -22.57 4.88
C GLY A 228 25.03 -24.03 4.51
N ASP A 229 25.19 -24.28 3.21
CA ASP A 229 26.01 -25.35 2.65
C ASP A 229 25.88 -25.32 1.12
N SER A 230 26.75 -24.54 0.48
CA SER A 230 27.39 -25.01 -0.73
C SER A 230 28.86 -24.64 -0.59
N LYS A 231 29.66 -25.69 -0.40
CA LYS A 231 31.10 -25.69 -0.64
C LYS A 231 31.40 -25.23 -2.06
#